data_AF-A0A965IEP7-F1
#
_entry.id   AF-A0A965IEP7-F1
#
_cell.length_a   1.000
_cell.length_b   1.000
_cell.length_c   1.000
_cell.angle_alpha   90.00
_cell.angle_beta   90.00
_cell.angle_gamma   90.00
#
_symmetry.space_group_name_H-M   'P 1'
#
loop_
_entity.id
_entity.type
_entity.pdbx_description
1 polymer ?
#
loop_
_entity_poly.entity_id
_entity_poly.type
_entity_poly.pdbx_seq_one_letter_code
_entity_poly.pdbx_strand_id
1 'polypeptide(L)'
;WTNFYYIPQDAAMKLEASDRAIGPPYYWTVIKDPNAFGYAVKILMDGFPISVESLDFTYRRSPRTLRLSGHETTARAGTVSAAGTSVTGVGTSFSSGMVGSVLRFGTAAQLPDTLGSMNPYVAEARIVSVASTTALTIDASVTASGVKYVVTDPVDMPPGMHNCMLSGCEYWLARTRNQKPDSAFALYQRDLRLAMENDQVAPLAGSVRIVWDSYGWRTPLQADDYDGGSP
;
A
#
# COMPACT_ATOMS: atom_id res chain seq x y z
N TRP A 1 -24.02 13.06 3.43
CA TRP A 1 -23.59 11.92 2.60
C TRP A 1 -24.53 11.82 1.43
N THR A 2 -24.16 12.38 0.28
CA THR A 2 -24.84 12.15 -1.00
C THR A 2 -24.58 10.68 -1.38
N ASN A 3 -25.63 9.88 -1.46
CA ASN A 3 -25.53 8.46 -1.81
C ASN A 3 -25.27 8.33 -3.31
N PHE A 4 -24.02 8.10 -3.66
CA PHE A 4 -23.64 7.68 -5.01
C PHE A 4 -23.91 6.19 -5.18
N TYR A 5 -24.72 5.83 -6.16
CA TYR A 5 -24.98 4.43 -6.46
C TYR A 5 -23.95 3.91 -7.46
N TYR A 6 -23.30 2.80 -7.10
CA TYR A 6 -22.49 2.07 -8.06
C TYR A 6 -23.40 1.50 -9.15
N ILE A 7 -23.02 1.71 -10.41
CA ILE A 7 -23.68 1.07 -11.55
C ILE A 7 -22.68 0.28 -12.40
N PRO A 8 -23.09 -0.87 -12.95
CA PRO A 8 -22.26 -1.64 -13.84
C PRO A 8 -22.00 -0.89 -15.15
N GLN A 9 -20.93 -1.28 -15.83
CA GLN A 9 -20.38 -0.57 -17.00
C GLN A 9 -21.35 -0.53 -18.17
N ASP A 10 -22.18 -1.55 -18.34
CA ASP A 10 -23.19 -1.64 -19.38
C ASP A 10 -24.36 -0.65 -19.14
N ALA A 11 -24.76 -0.47 -17.89
CA ALA A 11 -25.75 0.53 -17.49
C ALA A 11 -25.19 1.95 -17.63
N ALA A 12 -23.91 2.14 -17.29
CA ALA A 12 -23.21 3.40 -17.50
C ALA A 12 -23.19 3.84 -18.96
N MET A 13 -22.88 2.91 -19.89
CA MET A 13 -22.88 3.22 -21.33
C MET A 13 -24.26 3.62 -21.86
N LYS A 14 -25.34 3.08 -21.29
CA LYS A 14 -26.71 3.45 -21.66
C LYS A 14 -27.10 4.83 -21.12
N LEU A 15 -26.63 5.18 -19.93
CA LEU A 15 -26.86 6.49 -19.30
C LEU A 15 -26.03 7.61 -19.95
N GLU A 16 -24.86 7.31 -20.52
CA GLU A 16 -24.10 8.30 -21.30
C GLU A 16 -24.84 8.79 -22.55
N ALA A 17 -25.80 8.01 -23.05
CA ALA A 17 -26.60 8.38 -24.21
C ALA A 17 -27.80 9.29 -23.86
N SER A 18 -28.01 9.65 -22.58
CA SER A 18 -29.13 10.52 -22.18
C SER A 18 -28.74 11.99 -22.06
N ASP A 19 -29.37 12.85 -22.87
CA ASP A 19 -29.18 14.31 -22.90
C ASP A 19 -30.00 15.04 -21.80
N ARG A 20 -29.74 14.77 -20.53
CA ARG A 20 -30.30 15.62 -19.45
C ARG A 20 -29.41 16.82 -19.19
N ALA A 21 -30.01 18.01 -19.08
CA ALA A 21 -29.28 19.27 -19.06
C ALA A 21 -28.68 19.64 -17.69
N ILE A 22 -29.32 19.25 -16.56
CA ILE A 22 -28.95 19.70 -15.21
C ILE A 22 -29.34 18.64 -14.17
N GLY A 23 -28.44 18.30 -13.24
CA GLY A 23 -28.74 17.42 -12.11
C GLY A 23 -27.50 17.11 -11.25
N PRO A 24 -27.67 16.75 -9.96
CA PRO A 24 -26.55 16.32 -9.13
C PRO A 24 -26.03 14.95 -9.57
N PRO A 25 -24.79 14.61 -9.23
CA PRO A 25 -24.21 13.33 -9.62
C PRO A 25 -24.84 12.19 -8.78
N TYR A 26 -25.41 11.19 -9.46
CA TYR A 26 -26.14 10.09 -8.79
C TYR A 26 -25.40 8.75 -8.85
N TYR A 27 -24.51 8.59 -9.84
CA TYR A 27 -23.95 7.31 -10.19
C TYR A 27 -22.44 7.38 -10.35
N TRP A 28 -21.78 6.27 -10.07
CA TRP A 28 -20.37 6.09 -10.38
C TRP A 28 -20.13 4.68 -10.90
N THR A 29 -19.10 4.55 -11.73
CA THR A 29 -18.64 3.28 -12.24
C THR A 29 -17.12 3.27 -12.36
N VAL A 30 -16.55 2.10 -12.62
CA VAL A 30 -15.12 1.92 -12.89
C VAL A 30 -14.99 1.38 -14.29
N ILE A 31 -14.39 2.18 -15.18
CA ILE A 31 -14.16 1.80 -16.58
C ILE A 31 -12.67 1.80 -16.88
N LYS A 32 -12.27 1.16 -17.98
CA LYS A 32 -10.91 1.26 -18.49
C LYS A 32 -10.64 2.72 -18.89
N ASP A 33 -9.51 3.27 -18.45
CA ASP A 33 -9.09 4.61 -18.87
C ASP A 33 -8.76 4.59 -20.38
N PRO A 34 -9.39 5.45 -21.21
CA PRO A 34 -9.09 5.51 -22.64
C PRO A 34 -7.67 6.05 -22.94
N ASN A 35 -7.07 6.79 -22.01
CA ASN A 35 -5.80 7.50 -22.21
C ASN A 35 -4.63 6.86 -21.44
N ALA A 36 -4.89 5.88 -20.57
CA ALA A 36 -3.86 5.23 -19.77
C ALA A 36 -4.06 3.72 -19.65
N PHE A 37 -2.97 3.02 -19.31
CA PHE A 37 -3.04 1.63 -18.86
C PHE A 37 -3.55 1.61 -17.41
N GLY A 38 -4.88 1.66 -17.24
CA GLY A 38 -5.50 1.65 -15.93
C GLY A 38 -7.02 1.63 -15.98
N TYR A 39 -7.62 1.73 -14.80
CA TYR A 39 -9.05 1.94 -14.64
C TYR A 39 -9.27 3.35 -14.10
N ALA A 40 -10.24 4.06 -14.66
CA ALA A 40 -10.68 5.35 -14.19
C ALA A 40 -12.01 5.19 -13.45
N VAL A 41 -12.17 5.93 -12.35
CA VAL A 41 -13.47 6.15 -11.74
C VAL A 41 -14.20 7.15 -12.61
N LYS A 42 -15.31 6.72 -13.21
CA LYS A 42 -16.18 7.60 -13.98
C LYS A 42 -17.39 7.95 -13.13
N ILE A 43 -17.54 9.23 -12.87
CA ILE A 43 -18.73 9.79 -12.23
C ILE A 43 -19.72 10.10 -13.34
N LEU A 44 -20.91 9.53 -13.23
CA LEU A 44 -21.98 9.70 -14.19
C LEU A 44 -22.96 10.69 -13.60
N MET A 45 -23.01 11.86 -14.23
CA MET A 45 -23.89 12.94 -13.86
C MET A 45 -25.07 12.96 -14.83
N ASP A 46 -26.28 13.12 -14.31
CA ASP A 46 -27.48 13.29 -15.11
C ASP A 46 -27.67 14.79 -15.48
N GLY A 47 -26.57 15.42 -15.93
CA GLY A 47 -26.47 16.85 -16.24
C GLY A 47 -25.20 17.52 -15.73
N PHE A 48 -25.08 18.84 -15.96
CA PHE A 48 -23.94 19.63 -15.49
C PHE A 48 -24.06 19.96 -13.99
N PRO A 49 -22.95 19.93 -13.22
CA PRO A 49 -22.97 20.27 -11.81
C PRO A 49 -23.24 21.78 -11.64
N ILE A 50 -24.24 22.10 -10.81
CA ILE A 50 -24.61 23.49 -10.48
C ILE A 50 -23.93 24.02 -9.22
N SER A 51 -23.25 23.13 -8.49
CA SER A 51 -22.50 23.44 -7.27
C SER A 51 -21.21 22.62 -7.23
N VAL A 52 -20.19 23.19 -6.58
CA VAL A 52 -18.96 22.46 -6.28
C VAL A 52 -19.25 21.47 -5.16
N GLU A 53 -19.03 20.18 -5.42
CA GLU A 53 -19.20 19.10 -4.46
C GLU A 53 -17.89 18.31 -4.33
N SER A 54 -17.52 17.99 -3.09
CA SER A 54 -16.40 17.09 -2.81
C SER A 54 -16.88 15.64 -2.79
N LEU A 55 -16.11 14.75 -3.43
CA LEU A 55 -16.42 13.33 -3.54
C LEU A 55 -15.35 12.52 -2.81
N ASP A 56 -15.77 11.82 -1.76
CA ASP A 56 -14.91 10.87 -1.06
C ASP A 56 -15.10 9.47 -1.68
N PHE A 57 -14.01 8.86 -2.13
CA PHE A 57 -14.02 7.49 -2.62
C PHE A 57 -13.09 6.62 -1.77
N THR A 58 -13.58 5.44 -1.42
CA THR A 58 -12.77 4.40 -0.79
C THR A 58 -12.41 3.36 -1.85
N TYR A 59 -11.13 3.08 -2.03
CA TYR A 59 -10.67 2.03 -2.94
C TYR A 59 -9.83 1.02 -2.17
N ARG A 60 -9.86 -0.24 -2.64
CA ARG A 60 -8.90 -1.25 -2.18
C ARG A 60 -7.77 -1.34 -3.19
N ARG A 61 -6.56 -1.05 -2.72
CA ARG A 61 -5.32 -1.27 -3.48
C ARG A 61 -4.79 -2.66 -3.14
N SER A 62 -4.41 -3.44 -4.16
CA SER A 62 -3.51 -4.56 -3.89
C SER A 62 -2.11 -3.99 -3.67
N PRO A 63 -1.43 -4.33 -2.56
CA PRO A 63 -0.04 -3.93 -2.38
C PRO A 63 0.79 -4.48 -3.54
N ARG A 64 1.87 -3.78 -3.85
CA ARG A 64 2.82 -4.23 -4.85
C ARG A 64 3.47 -5.53 -4.37
N THR A 65 3.67 -6.49 -5.27
CA THR A 65 4.45 -7.70 -4.98
C THR A 65 5.88 -7.33 -4.60
N LEU A 66 6.33 -7.80 -3.43
CA LEU A 66 7.72 -7.65 -2.99
C LEU A 66 8.64 -8.49 -3.89
N ARG A 67 9.60 -7.83 -4.53
CA ARG A 67 10.56 -8.43 -5.47
C ARG A 67 12.01 -8.19 -5.03
N LEU A 68 12.29 -7.04 -4.43
CA LEU A 68 13.64 -6.62 -4.03
C LEU A 68 13.74 -6.57 -2.50
N SER A 69 14.56 -7.46 -1.95
CA SER A 69 14.89 -7.47 -0.51
C SER A 69 16.01 -6.49 -0.15
N GLY A 70 16.84 -6.10 -1.13
CA GLY A 70 18.04 -5.28 -0.91
C GLY A 70 19.32 -6.11 -0.78
N HIS A 71 19.22 -7.43 -0.71
CA HIS A 71 20.37 -8.34 -0.68
C HIS A 71 20.84 -8.78 -2.07
N GLU A 72 20.00 -8.64 -3.09
CA GLU A 72 20.31 -8.98 -4.46
C GLU A 72 21.42 -8.08 -5.01
N THR A 73 22.31 -8.62 -5.83
CA THR A 73 23.43 -7.86 -6.40
C THR A 73 22.96 -6.61 -7.15
N THR A 74 21.88 -6.72 -7.93
CA THR A 74 21.30 -5.59 -8.69
C THR A 74 20.78 -4.46 -7.79
N ALA A 75 20.45 -4.75 -6.53
CA ALA A 75 19.91 -3.78 -5.60
C ALA A 75 20.99 -2.96 -4.86
N ARG A 76 22.27 -3.36 -4.93
CA ARG A 76 23.37 -2.75 -4.16
C ARG A 76 24.72 -2.66 -4.88
N ALA A 77 24.77 -2.96 -6.18
CA ALA A 77 26.02 -2.97 -6.96
C ALA A 77 26.45 -1.56 -7.36
N GLY A 78 27.73 -1.23 -7.15
CA GLY A 78 28.32 0.03 -7.61
C GLY A 78 28.21 1.16 -6.58
N THR A 79 28.11 2.38 -7.09
CA THR A 79 27.89 3.62 -6.32
C THR A 79 26.94 4.54 -7.06
N VAL A 80 26.34 5.48 -6.34
CA VAL A 80 25.41 6.48 -6.88
C VAL A 80 25.79 7.88 -6.43
N SER A 81 25.50 8.84 -7.30
CA SER A 81 25.51 10.27 -7.01
C SER A 81 24.11 10.82 -7.30
N ALA A 82 23.59 11.61 -6.39
CA ALA A 82 22.30 12.28 -6.51
C ALA A 82 22.52 13.80 -6.52
N ALA A 83 21.86 14.48 -7.46
CA ALA A 83 21.80 15.93 -7.54
C ALA A 83 20.34 16.34 -7.81
N GLY A 84 19.66 16.82 -6.77
CA GLY A 84 18.22 17.05 -6.84
C GLY A 84 17.46 15.72 -6.94
N THR A 85 16.59 15.60 -7.94
CA THR A 85 15.81 14.36 -8.19
C THR A 85 16.48 13.39 -9.15
N SER A 86 17.64 13.74 -9.71
CA SER A 86 18.37 12.91 -10.66
C SER A 86 19.44 12.10 -9.97
N VAL A 87 19.47 10.79 -10.21
CA VAL A 87 20.47 9.87 -9.67
C VAL A 87 21.26 9.25 -10.81
N THR A 88 22.58 9.37 -10.74
CA THR A 88 23.53 8.76 -11.68
C THR A 88 24.35 7.69 -10.96
N GLY A 89 24.45 6.50 -11.53
CA GLY A 89 25.15 5.36 -10.98
C GLY A 89 26.41 4.99 -11.76
N VAL A 90 27.41 4.47 -11.05
CA VAL A 90 28.62 3.87 -11.62
C VAL A 90 28.68 2.40 -11.21
N GLY A 91 28.77 1.48 -12.18
CA GLY A 91 28.72 0.04 -11.91
C GLY A 91 27.36 -0.45 -11.39
N THR A 92 26.30 0.30 -11.67
CA THR A 92 24.91 -0.01 -11.31
C THR A 92 24.22 -0.80 -12.41
N SER A 93 23.12 -1.46 -12.06
CA SER A 93 22.26 -2.20 -12.99
C SER A 93 20.79 -1.92 -12.69
N PHE A 94 20.41 -0.65 -12.83
CA PHE A 94 19.03 -0.25 -12.62
C PHE A 94 18.09 -0.88 -13.65
N SER A 95 16.92 -1.31 -13.20
CA SER A 95 15.90 -1.92 -14.06
C SER A 95 14.56 -1.22 -13.87
N SER A 96 13.72 -1.20 -14.92
CA SER A 96 12.37 -0.64 -14.85
C SER A 96 11.51 -1.24 -13.74
N GLY A 97 11.77 -2.49 -13.35
CA GLY A 97 11.11 -3.12 -12.21
C GLY A 97 11.56 -2.60 -10.83
N MET A 98 12.44 -1.59 -10.74
CA MET A 98 12.75 -0.86 -9.50
C MET A 98 11.86 0.37 -9.31
N VAL A 99 11.05 0.74 -10.32
CA VAL A 99 10.12 1.86 -10.21
C VAL A 99 9.11 1.59 -9.09
N GLY A 100 8.95 2.56 -8.20
CA GLY A 100 8.12 2.47 -7.00
C GLY A 100 8.80 1.83 -5.79
N SER A 101 10.06 1.38 -5.91
CA SER A 101 10.88 0.88 -4.79
C SER A 101 11.54 2.06 -4.06
N VAL A 102 12.06 1.81 -2.86
CA VAL A 102 12.78 2.81 -2.06
C VAL A 102 14.29 2.65 -2.29
N LEU A 103 14.95 3.74 -2.66
CA LEU A 103 16.40 3.86 -2.75
C LEU A 103 16.93 4.49 -1.47
N ARG A 104 17.79 3.76 -0.74
CA ARG A 104 18.50 4.28 0.44
C ARG A 104 19.93 4.60 0.09
N PHE A 105 20.42 5.71 0.60
CA PHE A 105 21.77 6.22 0.41
C PHE A 105 22.60 5.98 1.66
N GLY A 106 23.74 5.33 1.51
CA GLY A 106 24.71 5.13 2.58
C GLY A 106 25.83 6.15 2.52
N THR A 107 27.04 5.69 2.82
CA THR A 107 28.27 6.50 2.70
C THR A 107 29.13 5.97 1.56
N ALA A 108 30.26 6.61 1.27
CA ALA A 108 31.22 6.09 0.30
C ALA A 108 31.82 4.73 0.72
N ALA A 109 31.91 4.47 2.04
CA ALA A 109 32.55 3.29 2.59
C ALA A 109 31.55 2.17 2.95
N GLN A 110 30.35 2.53 3.39
CA GLN A 110 29.41 1.58 3.99
C GLN A 110 28.06 1.56 3.26
N LEU A 111 27.53 0.36 3.07
CA LEU A 111 26.16 0.16 2.59
C LEU A 111 25.16 0.72 3.63
N PRO A 112 24.08 1.37 3.18
CA PRO A 112 23.02 1.80 4.06
C PRO A 112 22.24 0.62 4.61
N ASP A 113 21.85 0.73 5.87
CA ASP A 113 20.96 -0.20 6.57
C ASP A 113 19.86 0.60 7.30
N THR A 114 18.98 -0.09 8.01
CA THR A 114 17.88 0.48 8.80
C THR A 114 18.37 1.50 9.83
N LEU A 115 17.47 2.40 10.27
CA LEU A 115 17.78 3.45 11.25
C LEU A 115 18.35 2.93 12.58
N GLY A 116 18.00 1.69 12.96
CA GLY A 116 18.51 1.05 14.18
C GLY A 116 19.83 0.30 14.01
N SER A 117 20.43 0.31 12.82
CA SER A 117 21.67 -0.41 12.52
C SER A 117 22.92 0.42 12.81
N MET A 118 24.08 -0.22 12.75
CA MET A 118 25.40 0.40 12.90
C MET A 118 25.73 1.37 11.77
N ASN A 119 25.14 1.17 10.59
CA ASN A 119 25.32 2.01 9.40
C ASN A 119 23.94 2.48 8.88
N PRO A 120 23.25 3.38 9.58
CA PRO A 120 21.95 3.86 9.14
C PRO A 120 22.07 4.63 7.83
N TYR A 121 20.99 4.61 7.02
CA TYR A 121 20.94 5.41 5.80
C TYR A 121 21.03 6.92 6.11
N VAL A 122 21.70 7.65 5.22
CA VAL A 122 21.85 9.12 5.29
C VAL A 122 20.62 9.81 4.72
N ALA A 123 20.07 9.23 3.66
CA ALA A 123 18.85 9.71 3.00
C ALA A 123 18.13 8.52 2.37
N GLU A 124 16.83 8.67 2.13
CA GLU A 124 16.04 7.74 1.35
C GLU A 124 15.06 8.50 0.46
N ALA A 125 14.74 7.92 -0.69
CA ALA A 125 13.74 8.47 -1.61
C ALA A 125 13.13 7.34 -2.45
N ARG A 126 11.91 7.54 -2.96
CA ARG A 126 11.25 6.57 -3.83
C ARG A 126 11.67 6.77 -5.27
N ILE A 127 11.89 5.69 -5.99
CA ILE A 127 12.21 5.71 -7.42
C ILE A 127 10.93 5.98 -8.22
N VAL A 128 10.93 7.05 -9.02
CA VAL A 128 9.79 7.46 -9.87
C VAL A 128 9.92 6.89 -11.27
N SER A 129 11.12 6.96 -11.86
CA SER A 129 11.40 6.39 -13.17
C SER A 129 12.85 5.91 -13.26
N VAL A 130 13.09 4.94 -14.13
CA VAL A 130 14.44 4.44 -14.45
C VAL A 130 14.67 4.71 -15.92
N ALA A 131 15.62 5.59 -16.24
CA ALA A 131 15.93 5.99 -17.60
C ALA A 131 16.90 5.02 -18.28
N SER A 132 17.87 4.50 -17.53
CA SER A 132 18.85 3.52 -18.01
C SER A 132 19.38 2.69 -16.85
N THR A 133 20.29 1.74 -17.14
CA THR A 133 20.98 0.95 -16.11
C THR A 133 21.81 1.80 -15.14
N THR A 134 22.12 3.04 -15.50
CA THR A 134 22.96 3.97 -14.73
C THR A 134 22.26 5.27 -14.39
N ALA A 135 20.98 5.46 -14.75
CA ALA A 135 20.25 6.69 -14.48
C ALA A 135 18.81 6.41 -14.05
N LEU A 136 18.39 7.04 -12.96
CA LEU A 136 17.01 7.01 -12.46
C LEU A 136 16.60 8.37 -11.88
N THR A 137 15.31 8.55 -11.66
CA THR A 137 14.75 9.72 -10.97
C THR A 137 14.06 9.30 -9.68
N ILE A 138 14.18 10.17 -8.66
CA ILE A 138 13.58 9.99 -7.33
C ILE A 138 12.55 11.09 -7.04
N ASP A 139 11.65 10.83 -6.10
CA ASP A 139 10.53 11.71 -5.75
C ASP A 139 10.93 12.90 -4.87
N ALA A 140 11.94 12.72 -4.02
CA ALA A 140 12.47 13.76 -3.13
C ALA A 140 13.89 14.18 -3.56
N SER A 141 14.21 15.46 -3.42
CA SER A 141 15.54 15.97 -3.74
C SER A 141 16.60 15.47 -2.74
N VAL A 142 17.65 14.81 -3.23
CA VAL A 142 18.77 14.32 -2.42
C VAL A 142 20.09 14.78 -3.04
N THR A 143 21.05 15.13 -2.20
CA THR A 143 22.43 15.44 -2.62
C THR A 143 23.38 14.41 -2.04
N ALA A 144 23.99 13.60 -2.90
CA ALA A 144 24.96 12.57 -2.53
C ALA A 144 26.00 12.40 -3.64
N SER A 145 27.24 12.02 -3.31
CA SER A 145 28.30 11.84 -4.31
C SER A 145 29.06 10.54 -4.06
N GLY A 146 29.03 9.63 -5.03
CA GLY A 146 29.80 8.38 -5.01
C GLY A 146 29.49 7.46 -3.82
N VAL A 147 28.25 7.49 -3.31
CA VAL A 147 27.86 6.71 -2.13
C VAL A 147 27.38 5.31 -2.50
N LYS A 148 27.50 4.37 -1.56
CA LYS A 148 26.85 3.07 -1.63
C LYS A 148 25.34 3.23 -1.46
N TYR A 149 24.56 2.29 -2.00
CA TYR A 149 23.11 2.34 -1.95
C TYR A 149 22.50 0.94 -1.79
N VAL A 150 21.25 0.91 -1.37
CA VAL A 150 20.41 -0.29 -1.38
C VAL A 150 19.02 0.08 -1.90
N VAL A 151 18.48 -0.72 -2.81
CA VAL A 151 17.09 -0.63 -3.29
C VAL A 151 16.25 -1.73 -2.64
N THR A 152 15.15 -1.36 -1.99
CA THR A 152 14.21 -2.33 -1.40
C THR A 152 12.79 -2.00 -1.80
N ASP A 153 11.93 -3.01 -1.94
CA ASP A 153 10.50 -2.75 -2.09
C ASP A 153 9.87 -2.30 -0.76
N PRO A 154 8.97 -1.30 -0.78
CA PRO A 154 8.24 -0.90 0.41
C PRO A 154 7.25 -1.98 0.80
N VAL A 155 7.20 -2.30 2.10
CA VAL A 155 6.12 -3.10 2.67
C VAL A 155 5.00 -2.14 3.05
N ASP A 156 3.91 -2.19 2.28
CA ASP A 156 2.74 -1.33 2.48
C ASP A 156 1.87 -1.91 3.60
N MET A 157 2.19 -1.58 4.85
CA MET A 157 1.46 -2.04 6.02
C MET A 157 1.39 -0.98 7.13
N PRO A 158 0.31 -0.97 7.92
CA PRO A 158 0.20 -0.05 9.04
C PRO A 158 1.21 -0.41 10.14
N PRO A 159 1.64 0.56 10.97
CA PRO A 159 2.61 0.33 12.04
C PRO A 159 2.22 -0.78 13.03
N GLY A 160 0.92 -0.94 13.30
CA GLY A 160 0.40 -2.00 14.16
C GLY A 160 0.60 -3.42 13.63
N MET A 161 0.86 -3.59 12.33
CA MET A 161 1.09 -4.89 11.69
C MET A 161 2.56 -5.32 11.63
N HIS A 162 3.51 -4.44 11.97
CA HIS A 162 4.95 -4.77 11.87
C HIS A 162 5.34 -6.00 12.70
N ASN A 163 4.86 -6.08 13.95
CA ASN A 163 5.16 -7.22 14.83
C ASN A 163 4.51 -8.51 14.32
N CYS A 164 3.28 -8.44 13.81
CA CYS A 164 2.58 -9.58 13.22
C CYS A 164 3.30 -10.11 11.97
N MET A 165 3.84 -9.21 11.13
CA MET A 165 4.63 -9.60 9.98
C MET A 165 5.93 -10.31 10.40
N LEU A 166 6.62 -9.77 11.40
CA LEU A 166 7.85 -10.37 11.93
C LEU A 166 7.60 -11.77 12.48
N SER A 167 6.62 -11.95 13.36
CA SER A 167 6.29 -13.27 13.93
C SER A 167 5.78 -14.25 12.87
N GLY A 168 5.06 -13.77 11.85
CA GLY A 168 4.71 -14.55 10.67
C GLY A 168 5.94 -15.05 9.90
N CYS A 169 6.92 -14.18 9.65
CA CYS A 169 8.19 -14.54 9.02
C CYS A 169 8.97 -15.58 9.83
N GLU A 170 9.02 -15.45 11.15
CA GLU A 170 9.66 -16.42 12.05
C GLU A 170 8.96 -17.78 12.02
N TYR A 171 7.63 -17.81 12.01
CA TYR A 171 6.85 -19.04 11.84
C TYR A 171 7.19 -19.76 10.53
N TRP A 172 7.19 -19.03 9.40
CA TRP A 172 7.54 -19.61 8.09
C TRP A 172 9.00 -20.08 8.03
N LEU A 173 9.90 -19.35 8.68
CA LEU A 173 11.30 -19.73 8.79
C LEU A 173 11.48 -21.01 9.64
N ALA A 174 10.78 -21.12 10.77
CA ALA A 174 10.81 -22.31 11.62
C ALA A 174 10.30 -23.55 10.84
N ARG A 175 9.21 -23.37 10.08
CA ARG A 175 8.66 -24.42 9.23
C ARG A 175 9.64 -24.86 8.14
N THR A 176 10.25 -23.93 7.42
CA THR A 176 11.22 -24.26 6.34
C THR A 176 12.51 -24.88 6.88
N ARG A 177 12.90 -24.55 8.11
CA ARG A 177 14.06 -25.15 8.80
C ARG A 177 13.75 -26.46 9.52
N ASN A 178 12.51 -26.96 9.42
CA ASN A 178 12.03 -28.15 10.13
C ASN A 178 12.24 -28.06 11.66
N GLN A 179 12.14 -26.85 12.22
CA GLN A 179 12.12 -26.62 13.66
C GLN A 179 10.69 -26.74 14.18
N LYS A 180 10.52 -26.94 15.49
CA LYS A 180 9.19 -27.05 16.13
C LYS A 180 8.40 -25.74 15.93
N PRO A 181 7.39 -25.68 15.05
CA PRO A 181 6.78 -24.41 14.65
C PRO A 181 5.68 -23.94 15.61
N ASP A 182 5.26 -24.78 16.56
CA ASP A 182 4.08 -24.54 17.40
C ASP A 182 4.22 -23.31 18.29
N SER A 183 5.41 -23.08 18.85
CA SER A 183 5.67 -21.89 19.67
C SER A 183 5.68 -20.61 18.84
N ALA A 184 6.28 -20.65 17.65
CA ALA A 184 6.29 -19.52 16.72
C ALA A 184 4.88 -19.21 16.19
N PHE A 185 4.07 -20.24 15.96
CA PHE A 185 2.67 -20.10 15.56
C PHE A 185 1.83 -19.43 16.66
N ALA A 186 2.02 -19.81 17.93
CA ALA A 186 1.33 -19.19 19.06
C ALA A 186 1.67 -17.69 19.20
N LEU A 187 2.95 -17.31 18.99
CA LEU A 187 3.38 -15.91 18.97
C LEU A 187 2.75 -15.15 17.81
N TYR A 188 2.74 -15.73 16.61
CA TYR A 188 2.08 -15.15 15.44
C TYR A 188 0.59 -14.90 15.69
N GLN A 189 -0.15 -15.86 16.27
CA GLN A 189 -1.57 -15.67 16.58
C GLN A 189 -1.82 -14.56 17.60
N ARG A 190 -0.97 -14.45 18.63
CA ARG A 190 -1.05 -13.36 19.62
C ARG A 190 -0.85 -12.00 18.95
N ASP A 191 0.19 -11.85 18.14
CA ASP A 191 0.52 -10.58 17.50
C ASP A 191 -0.49 -10.20 16.41
N LEU A 192 -1.07 -11.19 15.71
CA LEU A 192 -2.18 -10.97 14.79
C LEU A 192 -3.41 -10.39 15.52
N ARG A 193 -3.74 -10.91 16.71
CA ARG A 193 -4.84 -10.38 17.51
C ARG A 193 -4.59 -8.94 17.93
N LEU A 194 -3.39 -8.63 18.44
CA LEU A 194 -3.01 -7.26 18.80
C LEU A 194 -3.04 -6.31 17.60
N ALA A 195 -2.64 -6.78 16.41
CA ALA A 195 -2.72 -6.00 15.19
C ALA A 195 -4.18 -5.70 14.81
N MET A 196 -5.08 -6.69 14.93
CA MET A 196 -6.52 -6.51 14.68
C MET A 196 -7.18 -5.55 15.67
N GLU A 197 -6.81 -5.61 16.95
CA GLU A 197 -7.31 -4.69 17.98
C GLU A 197 -6.89 -3.24 17.72
N ASN A 198 -5.68 -3.03 17.18
CA ASN A 198 -5.19 -1.70 16.80
C ASN A 198 -5.80 -1.18 15.48
N ASP A 199 -6.36 -2.05 14.64
CA ASP A 199 -7.01 -1.70 13.37
C ASP A 199 -8.47 -1.26 13.57
N GLN A 200 -8.70 -0.32 14.48
CA GLN A 200 -10.04 0.21 14.78
C GLN A 200 -10.54 1.25 13.76
N VAL A 201 -9.68 1.75 12.87
CA VAL A 201 -9.96 2.95 12.05
C VAL A 201 -10.47 2.63 10.65
N ALA A 202 -10.51 1.36 10.24
CA ALA A 202 -11.11 0.94 8.98
C ALA A 202 -12.38 0.09 9.22
N PRO A 203 -13.50 0.67 9.70
CA PRO A 203 -14.77 -0.04 9.67
C PRO A 203 -15.07 -0.41 8.22
N LEU A 204 -14.98 -1.71 7.94
CA LEU A 204 -15.25 -2.37 6.67
C LEU A 204 -16.73 -2.34 6.29
N ALA A 205 -17.48 -1.29 6.62
CA ALA A 205 -18.82 -1.03 6.13
C ALA A 205 -19.26 0.36 6.58
N GLY A 206 -19.73 1.17 5.61
CA GLY A 206 -20.87 2.02 5.92
C GLY A 206 -21.99 1.12 6.42
N SER A 207 -22.23 1.17 7.73
CA SER A 207 -23.26 0.44 8.50
C SER A 207 -23.29 -1.09 8.39
N VAL A 208 -23.02 -1.77 9.51
CA VAL A 208 -23.92 -2.84 9.97
C VAL A 208 -24.16 -2.68 11.47
N ARG A 209 -25.42 -2.38 11.80
CA ARG A 209 -26.02 -2.49 13.13
C ARG A 209 -25.93 -3.96 13.55
N ILE A 210 -25.08 -4.28 14.53
CA ILE A 210 -24.98 -5.57 15.23
C ILE A 210 -24.82 -6.78 14.28
N VAL A 211 -23.58 -7.18 14.06
CA VAL A 211 -23.26 -8.47 13.41
C VAL A 211 -23.33 -9.55 14.49
N TRP A 212 -24.43 -10.30 14.51
CA TRP A 212 -24.36 -11.68 15.01
C TRP A 212 -23.65 -12.49 13.94
N ASP A 213 -22.41 -12.90 14.18
CA ASP A 213 -21.85 -13.97 13.38
C ASP A 213 -22.43 -15.31 13.88
N SER A 214 -22.74 -16.20 12.96
CA SER A 214 -23.21 -17.56 13.28
C SER A 214 -22.09 -18.45 13.85
N TYR A 215 -20.97 -17.86 14.26
CA TYR A 215 -19.77 -18.55 14.74
C TYR A 215 -19.34 -18.15 16.16
N GLY A 216 -20.15 -17.35 16.87
CA GLY A 216 -20.08 -17.21 18.32
C GLY A 216 -18.95 -16.30 18.83
N TRP A 217 -18.41 -15.38 18.03
CA TRP A 217 -17.43 -14.43 18.53
C TRP A 217 -18.12 -13.22 19.18
N ARG A 218 -18.21 -13.24 20.52
CA ARG A 218 -18.66 -12.09 21.32
C ARG A 218 -17.57 -11.02 21.39
N THR A 219 -17.96 -9.74 21.28
CA THR A 219 -17.02 -8.64 21.54
C THR A 219 -16.72 -8.54 23.05
N PRO A 220 -15.48 -8.30 23.49
CA PRO A 220 -15.12 -8.26 24.92
C PRO A 220 -15.72 -7.08 25.71
N LEU A 221 -16.37 -6.14 25.01
CA LEU A 221 -16.89 -4.90 25.59
C LEU A 221 -18.36 -5.01 26.02
N GLN A 222 -18.99 -6.16 25.81
CA GLN A 222 -20.41 -6.39 26.10
C GLN A 222 -20.56 -7.22 27.38
N ALA A 223 -21.41 -6.77 28.30
CA ALA A 223 -21.76 -7.55 29.49
C ALA A 223 -22.50 -8.83 29.08
N ASP A 224 -22.23 -9.94 29.78
CA ASP A 224 -22.70 -11.29 29.41
C ASP A 224 -24.22 -11.45 29.32
N ASP A 225 -24.96 -10.53 29.94
CA ASP A 225 -26.43 -10.54 30.06
C ASP A 225 -27.16 -9.68 29.00
N TYR A 226 -26.44 -9.09 28.04
CA TYR A 226 -27.07 -8.29 26.99
C TYR A 226 -27.61 -9.15 25.85
N ASP A 227 -28.76 -9.77 26.08
CA ASP A 227 -29.54 -10.44 25.04
C ASP A 227 -30.21 -9.35 24.20
N GLY A 228 -29.56 -8.93 23.12
CA GLY A 228 -29.97 -7.82 22.27
C GLY A 228 -31.46 -7.87 22.01
N GLY A 229 -32.19 -6.93 22.63
CA GLY A 229 -33.64 -6.96 22.79
C GLY A 229 -34.33 -7.48 21.55
N SER A 230 -35.11 -8.54 21.73
CA SER A 230 -36.03 -9.03 20.69
C SER A 230 -36.93 -7.88 20.23
N PRO A 231 -37.38 -7.87 18.96
CA PRO A 231 -38.44 -6.96 18.55
C PRO A 231 -39.70 -7.12 19.42
#